data_AF-A0A7K1KMD4-F1
#
_entry.id   AF-A0A7K1KMD4-F1
#
_cell.length_a   1.000
_cell.length_b   1.000
_cell.length_c   1.000
_cell.angle_alpha   90.00
_cell.angle_beta   90.00
_cell.angle_gamma   90.00
#
_symmetry.space_group_name_H-M   'P 1'
#
loop_
_entity.id
_entity.type
_entity.pdbx_description
1 polymer ?
#
loop_
_entity_poly.entity_id
_entity_poly.type
_entity_poly.pdbx_seq_one_letter_code
_entity_poly.pdbx_strand_id
1 'polypeptide(L)'
;MRPLRALAARQPSAAAVLLVLSLFLGFPADRAAAHPHVYVDVSLVFAVDETGLTELRQRWLFDEMFTQAIMADLGLDGYGLATPAGQRVIREGAFNYLANYGYFTLIESAGRRIRPAVTAFRADLDSGRLIYEFTMPLALGFDEVRNFRAAVFDPEYYTDILLLRDDISFEIGGTAQVSHAIHPARDHTYWHFIVPEAVHLVLSGTPDSPLEPILVPQAAGPTGPVERLMAHVRAIQKELNIRLNGFATEIKDNPLGPALWTFLALSFVYGVVHAVGPGHGKTVVCSYFLSNPGSFLSGAIMGNAITFVHTASAAVAVGAAYLLFSSGMGGFQAASRALQPASYALLALMGLFLTAKTLFDLSRGGLVAETSCHIDHQALGDTGNIRRVLMVSFVTGLIPCPGAAVILAFSIGLNLFWAGLAAVVVMAAGMGLTTTLFAWAAVAARGLTLRMSGRNVRLFNIVYATLAICGAASIAVLGTAMFVSSI
;
A
#
# COMPACT_ATOMS: atom_id res chain seq x y z
N MET A 1 41.15 -52.36 -28.45
CA MET A 1 39.79 -52.34 -27.86
C MET A 1 39.89 -52.81 -26.41
N ARG A 2 39.64 -51.93 -25.44
CA ARG A 2 39.41 -52.24 -24.02
C ARG A 2 38.07 -51.60 -23.66
N PRO A 3 37.14 -52.28 -22.97
CA PRO A 3 35.86 -51.68 -22.63
C PRO A 3 36.07 -50.63 -21.54
N LEU A 4 35.72 -49.37 -21.84
CA LEU A 4 35.60 -48.31 -20.85
C LEU A 4 34.46 -48.67 -19.88
N ARG A 5 34.82 -49.04 -18.65
CA ARG A 5 33.88 -49.23 -17.54
C ARG A 5 33.02 -47.96 -17.38
N ALA A 6 31.71 -48.14 -17.46
CA ALA A 6 30.73 -47.14 -17.08
C ALA A 6 30.98 -46.71 -15.63
N LEU A 7 31.47 -45.48 -15.43
CA LEU A 7 31.52 -44.84 -14.12
C LEU A 7 30.08 -44.50 -13.73
N ALA A 8 29.50 -45.30 -12.84
CA ALA A 8 28.21 -45.04 -12.23
C ALA A 8 28.18 -43.62 -11.64
N ALA A 9 27.24 -42.82 -12.12
CA ALA A 9 27.00 -41.45 -11.66
C ALA A 9 26.63 -41.46 -10.17
N ARG A 10 27.46 -40.84 -9.32
CA ARG A 10 27.04 -40.50 -7.96
C ARG A 10 26.13 -39.28 -8.05
N GLN A 11 24.86 -39.46 -7.67
CA GLN A 11 23.86 -38.41 -7.57
C GLN A 11 24.32 -37.33 -6.56
N PRO A 12 23.90 -36.05 -6.73
CA PRO A 12 24.10 -35.05 -5.70
C PRO A 12 23.48 -35.55 -4.39
N SER A 13 24.25 -35.51 -3.30
CA SER A 13 23.79 -36.00 -2.00
C SER A 13 22.52 -35.26 -1.58
N ALA A 14 21.45 -35.99 -1.24
CA ALA A 14 20.17 -35.44 -0.76
C ALA A 14 20.33 -34.36 0.33
N ALA A 15 21.41 -34.44 1.11
CA ALA A 15 21.81 -33.44 2.10
C ALA A 15 22.00 -32.01 1.55
N ALA A 16 22.54 -31.85 0.33
CA ALA A 16 22.75 -30.52 -0.26
C ALA A 16 21.42 -29.88 -0.71
N VAL A 17 20.47 -30.71 -1.17
CA VAL A 17 19.11 -30.27 -1.55
C VAL A 17 18.30 -29.89 -0.29
N LEU A 18 18.43 -30.68 0.77
CA LEU A 18 17.80 -30.41 2.07
C LEU A 18 18.33 -29.12 2.74
N LEU A 19 19.64 -28.86 2.64
CA LEU A 19 20.25 -27.65 3.20
C LEU A 19 19.71 -26.38 2.53
N VAL A 20 19.60 -26.37 1.20
CA VAL A 20 19.05 -25.22 0.46
C VAL A 20 17.57 -25.02 0.78
N LEU A 21 16.78 -26.09 0.86
CA LEU A 21 15.36 -26.01 1.26
C LEU A 21 15.19 -25.45 2.69
N SER A 22 16.06 -25.84 3.63
CA SER A 22 15.98 -25.40 5.03
C SER A 22 16.28 -23.90 5.23
N LEU A 23 17.11 -23.31 4.37
CA LEU A 23 17.46 -21.88 4.41
C LEU A 23 16.28 -20.95 4.03
N PHE A 24 15.26 -21.47 3.34
CA PHE A 24 14.11 -20.68 2.87
C PHE A 24 12.86 -20.79 3.76
N LEU A 25 12.83 -21.71 4.73
CA LEU A 25 11.67 -21.97 5.60
C LEU A 25 11.66 -21.12 6.89
N GLY A 26 12.64 -20.23 7.10
CA GLY A 26 12.91 -19.61 8.40
C GLY A 26 12.26 -18.24 8.70
N PHE A 27 11.41 -17.68 7.83
CA PHE A 27 10.78 -16.38 8.11
C PHE A 27 9.37 -16.54 8.69
N PRO A 28 9.11 -16.13 9.94
CA PRO A 28 7.75 -16.08 10.46
C PRO A 28 6.96 -15.00 9.71
N ALA A 29 5.80 -15.39 9.17
CA ALA A 29 4.83 -14.47 8.62
C ALA A 29 3.99 -13.89 9.77
N ASP A 30 4.47 -12.81 10.38
CA ASP A 30 3.63 -12.05 11.29
C ASP A 30 2.51 -11.37 10.49
N ARG A 31 1.28 -11.52 10.98
CA ARG A 31 0.11 -10.84 10.42
C ARG A 31 0.33 -9.33 10.54
N ALA A 32 0.43 -8.64 9.41
CA ALA A 32 0.46 -7.19 9.39
C ALA A 32 -0.81 -6.65 10.07
N ALA A 33 -0.64 -6.06 11.25
CA ALA A 33 -1.73 -5.55 12.07
C ALA A 33 -2.14 -4.13 11.61
N ALA A 34 -3.40 -3.78 11.87
CA ALA A 34 -4.13 -2.67 11.28
C ALA A 34 -3.38 -1.32 11.25
N HIS A 35 -3.62 -0.57 10.16
CA HIS A 35 -3.16 0.80 9.93
C HIS A 35 -4.39 1.70 9.84
N PRO A 36 -4.29 2.98 10.23
CA PRO A 36 -5.43 3.90 10.15
C PRO A 36 -5.81 4.13 8.68
N HIS A 37 -7.10 4.12 8.41
CA HIS A 37 -7.67 4.30 7.08
C HIS A 37 -8.14 5.74 6.83
N VAL A 38 -8.33 6.51 7.90
CA VAL A 38 -8.80 7.89 7.87
C VAL A 38 -7.91 8.73 8.79
N TYR A 39 -7.53 9.92 8.35
CA TYR A 39 -6.81 10.89 9.17
C TYR A 39 -7.70 12.11 9.42
N VAL A 40 -7.78 12.52 10.69
CA VAL A 40 -8.59 13.68 11.11
C VAL A 40 -7.75 14.61 11.96
N ASP A 41 -7.68 15.87 11.53
CA ASP A 41 -7.13 16.95 12.35
C ASP A 41 -8.27 17.59 13.16
N VAL A 42 -8.11 17.68 14.48
CA VAL A 42 -9.13 18.18 15.40
C VAL A 42 -8.68 19.46 16.08
N SER A 43 -9.49 20.49 15.95
CA SER A 43 -9.39 21.74 16.71
C SER A 43 -10.52 21.79 17.75
N LEU A 44 -10.24 22.34 18.94
CA LEU A 44 -11.21 22.42 20.04
C LEU A 44 -11.39 23.87 20.47
N VAL A 45 -12.65 24.28 20.65
CA VAL A 45 -13.02 25.58 21.21
C VAL A 45 -13.86 25.35 22.45
N PHE A 46 -13.39 25.85 23.59
CA PHE A 46 -14.12 25.80 24.85
C PHE A 46 -14.77 27.17 25.11
N ALA A 47 -16.10 27.21 25.18
CA ALA A 47 -16.81 28.43 25.52
C ALA A 47 -17.08 28.48 27.02
N VAL A 48 -16.69 29.59 27.65
CA VAL A 48 -16.81 29.84 29.09
C VAL A 48 -17.52 31.16 29.28
N ASP A 49 -18.51 31.22 30.17
CA ASP A 49 -19.24 32.46 30.50
C ASP A 49 -19.25 32.71 32.01
N GLU A 50 -20.15 33.58 32.49
CA GLU A 50 -20.33 33.90 33.91
C GLU A 50 -20.89 32.73 34.74
N THR A 51 -21.38 31.67 34.11
CA THR A 51 -21.94 30.49 34.77
C THR A 51 -20.94 29.32 34.85
N GLY A 52 -20.02 29.23 33.89
CA GLY A 52 -18.98 28.21 33.84
C GLY A 52 -18.66 27.76 32.41
N LEU A 53 -18.36 26.48 32.23
CA LEU A 53 -18.08 25.88 30.91
C LEU A 53 -19.39 25.51 30.20
N THR A 54 -19.76 26.28 29.18
CA THR A 54 -21.08 26.16 28.54
C THR A 54 -21.08 25.09 27.45
N GLU A 55 -20.09 25.08 26.57
CA GLU A 55 -20.02 24.16 25.43
C GLU A 55 -18.59 23.84 25.00
N LEU A 56 -18.44 22.67 24.39
CA LEU A 56 -17.26 22.24 23.64
C LEU A 56 -17.62 22.21 22.16
N ARG A 57 -16.97 23.05 21.37
CA ARG A 57 -17.03 23.04 19.91
C ARG A 57 -15.84 22.29 19.33
N GLN A 58 -16.11 21.47 18.33
CA GLN A 58 -15.08 20.71 17.63
C GLN A 58 -15.14 21.00 16.14
N ARG A 59 -13.95 21.17 15.55
CA ARG A 59 -13.76 21.24 14.10
C ARG A 59 -12.86 20.10 13.67
N TRP A 60 -13.38 19.23 12.81
CA TRP A 60 -12.69 18.04 12.30
C TRP A 60 -12.42 18.24 10.82
N LEU A 61 -11.14 18.20 10.43
CA LEU A 61 -10.72 18.29 9.04
C LEU A 61 -10.24 16.92 8.57
N PHE A 62 -10.99 16.30 7.68
CA PHE A 62 -10.71 14.96 7.15
C PHE A 62 -9.67 15.00 6.03
N ASP A 63 -8.98 13.89 5.78
CA ASP A 63 -8.12 13.74 4.61
C ASP A 63 -8.90 13.73 3.28
N GLU A 64 -8.20 13.99 2.17
CA GLU A 64 -8.79 14.10 0.83
C GLU A 64 -9.40 12.77 0.35
N MET A 65 -8.76 11.63 0.67
CA MET A 65 -9.19 10.32 0.19
C MET A 65 -10.51 9.90 0.86
N PHE A 66 -10.61 10.06 2.18
CA PHE A 66 -11.87 9.85 2.89
C PHE A 66 -12.94 10.83 2.43
N THR A 67 -12.59 12.10 2.25
CA THR A 67 -13.51 13.13 1.73
C THR A 67 -14.12 12.70 0.40
N GLN A 68 -13.31 12.28 -0.56
CA GLN A 68 -13.79 11.83 -1.87
C GLN A 68 -14.65 10.57 -1.76
N ALA A 69 -14.25 9.60 -0.95
CA ALA A 69 -14.99 8.36 -0.75
C ALA A 69 -16.39 8.61 -0.16
N ILE A 70 -16.47 9.39 0.94
CA ILE A 70 -17.75 9.65 1.61
C ILE A 70 -18.67 10.55 0.79
N MET A 71 -18.11 11.56 0.10
CA MET A 71 -18.89 12.42 -0.79
C MET A 71 -19.46 11.63 -1.97
N ALA A 72 -18.68 10.74 -2.57
CA ALA A 72 -19.13 9.89 -3.66
C ALA A 72 -20.21 8.88 -3.23
N ASP A 73 -20.04 8.22 -2.08
CA ASP A 73 -21.01 7.26 -1.55
C ASP A 73 -22.37 7.90 -1.25
N LEU A 74 -22.34 9.15 -0.77
CA LEU A 74 -23.54 9.95 -0.50
C LEU A 74 -24.10 10.66 -1.73
N GLY A 75 -23.43 10.58 -2.90
CA GLY A 75 -23.82 11.30 -4.10
C GLY A 75 -23.77 12.82 -3.95
N LEU A 76 -22.87 13.33 -3.11
CA LEU A 76 -22.68 14.75 -2.85
C LEU A 76 -21.46 15.29 -3.62
N ASP A 77 -21.59 16.54 -4.08
CA ASP A 77 -20.48 17.37 -4.54
C ASP A 77 -20.41 18.65 -3.69
N GLY A 78 -19.44 19.53 -3.97
CA GLY A 78 -19.25 20.75 -3.17
C GLY A 78 -20.44 21.71 -3.21
N TYR A 79 -21.13 21.80 -4.36
CA TYR A 79 -22.32 22.63 -4.49
C TYR A 79 -23.52 22.03 -3.74
N GLY A 80 -23.69 20.71 -3.84
CA GLY A 80 -24.72 19.95 -3.15
C GLY A 80 -24.57 20.04 -1.64
N LEU A 81 -23.34 19.92 -1.12
CA LEU A 81 -23.04 20.02 0.31
C LEU A 81 -23.47 21.37 0.91
N ALA A 82 -23.28 22.47 0.18
CA ALA A 82 -23.67 23.80 0.62
C ALA A 82 -25.20 24.00 0.75
N THR A 83 -26.02 23.08 0.20
CA THR A 83 -27.47 23.18 0.28
C THR A 83 -28.03 22.59 1.59
N PRO A 84 -29.21 23.04 2.07
CA PRO A 84 -29.87 22.43 3.22
C PRO A 84 -30.18 20.94 3.04
N ALA A 85 -30.39 20.50 1.79
CA ALA A 85 -30.60 19.08 1.48
C ALA A 85 -29.29 18.29 1.65
N GLY A 86 -28.18 18.78 1.11
CA GLY A 86 -26.86 18.16 1.29
C GLY A 86 -26.42 18.07 2.74
N GLN A 87 -26.67 19.12 3.54
CA GLN A 87 -26.42 19.09 4.99
C GLN A 87 -27.21 18.00 5.72
N ARG A 88 -28.45 17.69 5.28
CA ARG A 88 -29.22 16.56 5.84
C ARG A 88 -28.64 15.22 5.41
N VAL A 89 -28.30 15.07 4.13
CA VAL A 89 -27.73 13.83 3.58
C VAL A 89 -26.45 13.45 4.32
N ILE A 90 -25.52 14.39 4.50
CA ILE A 90 -24.26 14.09 5.21
C ILE A 90 -24.47 13.85 6.71
N ARG A 91 -25.43 14.55 7.32
CA ARG A 91 -25.76 14.35 8.74
C ARG A 91 -26.32 12.94 8.98
N GLU A 92 -27.32 12.55 8.19
CA GLU A 92 -28.03 11.27 8.36
C GLU A 92 -27.23 10.08 7.82
N GLY A 93 -26.51 10.27 6.72
CA GLY A 93 -25.74 9.23 6.04
C GLY A 93 -24.36 8.96 6.65
N ALA A 94 -23.78 9.90 7.40
CA ALA A 94 -22.44 9.74 7.98
C ALA A 94 -22.36 10.19 9.45
N PHE A 95 -22.63 11.47 9.72
CA PHE A 95 -22.33 12.07 11.04
C PHE A 95 -23.09 11.43 12.20
N ASN A 96 -24.37 11.09 12.03
CA ASN A 96 -25.20 10.53 13.10
C ASN A 96 -24.68 9.18 13.62
N TYR A 97 -23.97 8.40 12.80
CA TYR A 97 -23.38 7.13 13.24
C TYR A 97 -22.29 7.31 14.30
N LEU A 98 -21.65 8.49 14.35
CA LEU A 98 -20.65 8.82 15.36
C LEU A 98 -21.23 8.85 16.79
N ALA A 99 -22.55 9.04 16.94
CA ALA A 99 -23.22 8.99 18.23
C ALA A 99 -23.04 7.63 18.93
N ASN A 100 -22.97 6.52 18.16
CA ASN A 100 -22.73 5.18 18.69
C ASN A 100 -21.34 5.04 19.35
N TYR A 101 -20.40 5.88 18.96
CA TYR A 101 -19.03 5.94 19.47
C TYR A 101 -18.78 7.17 20.36
N GLY A 102 -19.84 7.89 20.75
CA GLY A 102 -19.74 9.11 21.55
C GLY A 102 -18.94 10.21 20.87
N TYR A 103 -19.01 10.30 19.54
CA TYR A 103 -18.23 11.24 18.71
C TYR A 103 -16.73 11.16 18.98
N PHE A 104 -16.22 9.96 19.34
CA PHE A 104 -14.83 9.74 19.72
C PHE A 104 -14.32 10.67 20.82
N THR A 105 -15.23 11.28 21.60
CA THR A 105 -14.91 12.32 22.58
C THR A 105 -15.07 11.76 23.99
N LEU A 106 -13.97 11.74 24.72
CA LEU A 106 -13.92 11.52 26.16
C LEU A 106 -13.99 12.86 26.87
N ILE A 107 -14.98 13.04 27.74
CA ILE A 107 -15.09 14.20 28.62
C ILE A 107 -15.28 13.69 30.05
N GLU A 108 -14.43 14.13 30.95
CA GLU A 108 -14.49 13.78 32.37
C GLU A 108 -14.35 15.02 33.23
N SER A 109 -15.17 15.11 34.26
CA SER A 109 -15.12 16.18 35.25
C SER A 109 -15.62 15.69 36.60
N ALA A 110 -14.99 16.14 37.68
CA ALA A 110 -15.24 15.72 39.06
C ALA A 110 -15.30 14.18 39.23
N GLY A 111 -14.49 13.43 38.46
CA GLY A 111 -14.45 11.96 38.48
C GLY A 111 -15.64 11.28 37.78
N ARG A 112 -16.51 12.02 37.10
CA ARG A 112 -17.62 11.48 36.29
C ARG A 112 -17.35 11.68 34.81
N ARG A 113 -17.68 10.66 34.01
CA ARG A 113 -17.70 10.74 32.56
C ARG A 113 -18.99 11.41 32.08
N ILE A 114 -18.84 12.39 31.20
CA ILE A 114 -19.92 13.20 30.62
C ILE A 114 -20.06 12.81 29.15
N ARG A 115 -21.31 12.61 28.70
CA ARG A 115 -21.63 12.26 27.31
C ARG A 115 -22.69 13.21 26.78
N PRO A 116 -22.30 14.44 26.38
CA PRO A 116 -23.25 15.41 25.87
C PRO A 116 -23.75 14.99 24.47
N ALA A 117 -25.01 15.27 24.17
CA ALA A 117 -25.55 15.09 22.83
C ALA A 117 -25.19 16.30 21.96
N VAL A 118 -24.87 16.07 20.68
CA VAL A 118 -24.55 17.17 19.76
C VAL A 118 -25.82 17.97 19.43
N THR A 119 -25.76 19.30 19.55
CA THR A 119 -26.90 20.20 19.30
C THR A 119 -26.80 20.94 17.97
N ALA A 120 -25.58 21.28 17.54
CA ALA A 120 -25.31 21.93 16.27
C ALA A 120 -24.32 21.10 15.46
N PHE A 121 -24.54 21.02 14.15
CA PHE A 121 -23.61 20.40 13.20
C PHE A 121 -23.72 21.11 11.85
N ARG A 122 -22.57 21.38 11.25
CA ARG A 122 -22.40 21.89 9.90
C ARG A 122 -21.24 21.15 9.24
N ALA A 123 -21.42 20.81 7.97
CA ALA A 123 -20.33 20.34 7.12
C ALA A 123 -19.95 21.41 6.10
N ASP A 124 -18.67 21.52 5.79
CA ASP A 124 -18.16 22.41 4.74
C ASP A 124 -16.99 21.76 4.00
N LEU A 125 -16.49 22.40 2.95
CA LEU A 125 -15.27 22.02 2.26
C LEU A 125 -14.24 23.14 2.37
N ASP A 126 -13.04 22.80 2.84
CA ASP A 126 -11.87 23.67 2.78
C ASP A 126 -10.84 23.03 1.85
N SER A 127 -10.52 23.72 0.76
CA SER A 127 -9.51 23.26 -0.21
C SER A 127 -9.75 21.82 -0.70
N GLY A 128 -11.03 21.44 -0.85
CA GLY A 128 -11.46 20.11 -1.29
C GLY A 128 -11.48 19.03 -0.20
N ARG A 129 -11.18 19.38 1.06
CA ARG A 129 -11.26 18.49 2.23
C ARG A 129 -12.51 18.76 3.05
N LEU A 130 -13.15 17.70 3.52
CA LEU A 130 -14.36 17.77 4.33
C LEU A 130 -14.05 18.31 5.73
N ILE A 131 -14.87 19.25 6.17
CA ILE A 131 -14.89 19.76 7.53
C ILE A 131 -16.20 19.36 8.20
N TYR A 132 -16.13 18.84 9.42
CA TYR A 132 -17.25 18.82 10.35
C TYR A 132 -17.04 19.85 11.45
N GLU A 133 -18.02 20.71 11.66
CA GLU A 133 -18.12 21.61 12.80
C GLU A 133 -19.34 21.22 13.62
N PHE A 134 -19.15 20.93 14.91
CA PHE A 134 -20.25 20.56 15.78
C PHE A 134 -20.06 20.99 17.22
N THR A 135 -21.18 21.13 17.92
CA THR A 135 -21.24 21.67 19.29
C THR A 135 -21.80 20.64 20.26
N MET A 136 -21.10 20.47 21.37
CA MET A 136 -21.48 19.65 22.51
C MET A 136 -21.76 20.55 23.73
N PRO A 137 -23.03 20.74 24.16
CA PRO A 137 -23.34 21.50 25.35
C PRO A 137 -22.89 20.75 26.60
N LEU A 138 -22.15 21.42 27.48
CA LEU A 138 -21.64 20.86 28.74
C LEU A 138 -22.42 21.40 29.94
N ALA A 139 -22.68 22.71 29.95
CA ALA A 139 -23.39 23.42 31.02
C ALA A 139 -22.87 23.07 32.43
N LEU A 140 -21.54 23.10 32.60
CA LEU A 140 -20.87 22.79 33.87
C LEU A 140 -20.54 24.08 34.61
N GLY A 141 -20.99 24.21 35.85
CA GLY A 141 -20.64 25.33 36.71
C GLY A 141 -19.15 25.33 37.08
N PHE A 142 -18.61 26.47 37.52
CA PHE A 142 -17.21 26.58 37.97
C PHE A 142 -16.83 25.50 39.01
N ASP A 143 -17.73 25.21 39.95
CA ASP A 143 -17.51 24.18 40.98
C ASP A 143 -17.51 22.75 40.45
N GLU A 144 -18.10 22.51 39.28
CA GLU A 144 -18.19 21.20 38.65
C GLU A 144 -16.95 20.90 37.78
N VAL A 145 -16.26 21.94 37.28
CA VAL A 145 -15.04 21.81 36.47
C VAL A 145 -13.82 21.51 37.35
N ARG A 146 -13.79 20.31 37.93
CA ARG A 146 -12.70 19.80 38.78
C ARG A 146 -12.02 18.61 38.12
N ASN A 147 -10.68 18.62 38.06
CA ASN A 147 -9.91 17.59 37.33
C ASN A 147 -10.46 17.35 35.91
N PHE A 148 -10.92 18.43 35.26
CA PHE A 148 -11.55 18.33 33.95
C PHE A 148 -10.53 17.85 32.93
N ARG A 149 -10.94 16.91 32.07
CA ARG A 149 -10.18 16.56 30.88
C ARG A 149 -11.09 16.22 29.70
N ALA A 150 -10.69 16.65 28.51
CA ALA A 150 -11.33 16.28 27.25
C ALA A 150 -10.28 15.71 26.28
N ALA A 151 -10.56 14.55 25.69
CA ALA A 151 -9.70 13.91 24.69
C ALA A 151 -10.54 13.41 23.52
N VAL A 152 -10.00 13.45 22.31
CA VAL A 152 -10.67 12.95 21.10
C VAL A 152 -9.80 11.86 20.49
N PHE A 153 -10.30 10.61 20.47
CA PHE A 153 -9.54 9.47 19.97
C PHE A 153 -10.45 8.28 19.60
N ASP A 154 -10.00 7.50 18.61
CA ASP A 154 -10.64 6.25 18.19
C ASP A 154 -9.92 5.04 18.82
N PRO A 155 -10.56 4.30 19.74
CA PRO A 155 -9.95 3.13 20.38
C PRO A 155 -9.74 1.96 19.41
N GLU A 156 -10.50 1.88 18.32
CA GLU A 156 -10.36 0.82 17.30
C GLU A 156 -9.19 1.10 16.34
N TYR A 157 -8.68 2.33 16.33
CA TYR A 157 -7.60 2.81 15.48
C TYR A 157 -7.91 2.69 13.97
N TYR A 158 -9.19 2.79 13.61
CA TYR A 158 -9.61 2.96 12.23
C TYR A 158 -9.34 4.39 11.74
N THR A 159 -9.53 5.37 12.63
CA THR A 159 -9.25 6.79 12.41
C THR A 159 -8.09 7.28 13.27
N ASP A 160 -7.04 7.83 12.65
CA ASP A 160 -5.97 8.52 13.37
C ASP A 160 -6.39 9.97 13.61
N ILE A 161 -6.77 10.26 14.85
CA ILE A 161 -7.24 11.57 15.29
C ILE A 161 -6.07 12.34 15.90
N LEU A 162 -5.66 13.43 15.25
CA LEU A 162 -4.64 14.32 15.77
C LEU A 162 -5.28 15.58 16.36
N LEU A 163 -5.03 15.81 17.65
CA LEU A 163 -5.35 17.06 18.31
C LEU A 163 -4.34 18.15 17.90
N LEU A 164 -4.83 19.23 17.29
CA LEU A 164 -4.01 20.38 16.90
C LEU A 164 -3.79 21.29 18.11
N ARG A 165 -2.63 21.17 18.76
CA ARG A 165 -2.29 21.90 19.99
C ARG A 165 -2.39 23.42 19.85
N ASP A 166 -2.00 23.94 18.69
CA ASP A 166 -2.00 25.39 18.41
C ASP A 166 -3.41 25.93 18.09
N ASP A 167 -4.37 25.05 17.79
CA ASP A 167 -5.76 25.40 17.45
C ASP A 167 -6.73 25.13 18.62
N ILE A 168 -6.21 25.02 19.83
CA ILE A 168 -7.03 24.98 21.04
C ILE A 168 -7.30 26.42 21.47
N SER A 169 -8.57 26.82 21.45
CA SER A 169 -8.97 28.19 21.78
C SER A 169 -10.09 28.25 22.82
N PHE A 170 -10.22 29.43 23.41
CA PHE A 170 -11.15 29.70 24.51
C PHE A 170 -11.97 30.93 24.17
N GLU A 171 -13.29 30.79 24.14
CA GLU A 171 -14.20 31.92 24.04
C GLU A 171 -14.67 32.29 25.44
N ILE A 172 -14.08 33.37 25.99
CA ILE A 172 -14.30 33.78 27.38
C ILE A 172 -15.28 34.96 27.41
N GLY A 173 -16.47 34.71 27.94
CA GLY A 173 -17.45 35.72 28.31
C GLY A 173 -17.26 36.18 29.75
N GLY A 174 -17.49 37.47 30.01
CA GLY A 174 -17.46 38.02 31.36
C GLY A 174 -16.05 38.13 31.95
N THR A 175 -15.91 37.79 33.24
CA THR A 175 -14.66 37.92 34.02
C THR A 175 -13.98 36.59 34.34
N ALA A 176 -14.40 35.51 33.67
CA ALA A 176 -13.85 34.18 33.90
C ALA A 176 -12.37 34.11 33.50
N GLN A 177 -11.59 33.36 34.28
CA GLN A 177 -10.20 33.03 33.96
C GLN A 177 -10.08 31.54 33.61
N VAL A 178 -9.26 31.24 32.59
CA VAL A 178 -9.04 29.89 32.10
C VAL A 178 -7.54 29.58 32.09
N SER A 179 -7.18 28.44 32.68
CA SER A 179 -5.87 27.82 32.50
C SER A 179 -6.06 26.44 31.87
N HIS A 180 -5.17 26.08 30.95
CA HIS A 180 -5.20 24.79 30.29
C HIS A 180 -3.80 24.18 30.19
N ALA A 181 -3.77 22.85 30.10
CA ALA A 181 -2.56 22.11 29.79
C ALA A 181 -2.92 20.84 29.00
N ILE A 182 -2.04 20.47 28.07
CA ILE A 182 -2.23 19.28 27.24
C ILE A 182 -1.32 18.18 27.76
N HIS A 183 -1.91 17.08 28.20
CA HIS A 183 -1.18 15.95 28.76
C HIS A 183 -1.61 14.63 28.11
N PRO A 184 -0.71 13.64 28.01
CA PRO A 184 -1.06 12.33 27.50
C PRO A 184 -2.01 11.59 28.47
N ALA A 185 -3.15 11.11 27.97
CA ALA A 185 -4.11 10.28 28.70
C ALA A 185 -3.71 8.80 28.62
N ARG A 186 -2.65 8.42 29.33
CA ARG A 186 -2.07 7.06 29.30
C ARG A 186 -2.99 5.96 29.85
N ASP A 187 -3.94 6.32 30.67
CA ASP A 187 -4.99 5.41 31.13
C ASP A 187 -5.95 5.00 29.99
N HIS A 188 -5.91 5.72 28.87
CA HIS A 188 -6.61 5.39 27.63
C HIS A 188 -5.66 4.91 26.52
N THR A 189 -4.49 4.37 26.87
CA THR A 189 -3.61 3.75 25.87
C THR A 189 -4.32 2.61 25.15
N TYR A 190 -4.39 2.70 23.83
CA TYR A 190 -4.97 1.68 22.96
C TYR A 190 -3.89 1.08 22.06
N TRP A 191 -4.16 -0.13 21.55
CA TRP A 191 -3.21 -0.88 20.73
C TRP A 191 -1.80 -1.00 21.36
N HIS A 192 -1.71 -1.03 22.69
CA HIS A 192 -0.49 -1.11 23.52
C HIS A 192 0.50 0.07 23.43
N PHE A 193 0.50 0.86 22.37
CA PHE A 193 1.52 1.89 22.14
C PHE A 193 0.95 3.25 21.71
N ILE A 194 -0.37 3.41 21.59
CA ILE A 194 -0.97 4.68 21.19
C ILE A 194 -1.55 5.37 22.41
N VAL A 195 -1.04 6.57 22.70
CA VAL A 195 -1.48 7.40 23.81
C VAL A 195 -2.22 8.62 23.26
N PRO A 196 -3.51 8.81 23.56
CA PRO A 196 -4.23 10.02 23.17
C PRO A 196 -3.81 11.23 24.01
N GLU A 197 -3.98 12.42 23.45
CA GLU A 197 -3.78 13.68 24.17
C GLU A 197 -5.10 14.17 24.77
N ALA A 198 -5.03 14.67 26.01
CA ALA A 198 -6.16 15.25 26.71
C ALA A 198 -5.87 16.70 27.08
N VAL A 199 -6.85 17.57 26.87
CA VAL A 199 -6.87 18.95 27.33
C VAL A 199 -7.43 18.98 28.75
N HIS A 200 -6.61 19.42 29.69
CA HIS A 200 -7.01 19.65 31.07
C HIS A 200 -7.34 21.12 31.27
N LEU A 201 -8.42 21.41 32.00
CA LEU A 201 -8.89 22.78 32.26
C LEU A 201 -9.03 23.06 33.76
N VAL A 202 -8.70 24.29 34.14
CA VAL A 202 -9.03 24.90 35.44
C VAL A 202 -9.67 26.25 35.15
N LEU A 203 -10.83 26.50 35.77
CA LEU A 203 -11.62 27.71 35.58
C LEU A 203 -11.79 28.45 36.92
N SER A 204 -11.85 29.77 36.85
CA SER A 204 -12.20 30.63 37.99
C SER A 204 -13.18 31.71 37.56
N GLY A 205 -14.27 31.87 38.30
CA GLY A 205 -15.25 32.94 38.09
C GLY A 205 -14.90 34.26 38.78
N THR A 206 -13.83 34.29 39.58
CA THR A 206 -13.39 35.50 40.30
C THR A 206 -12.16 36.09 39.62
N PRO A 207 -12.22 37.33 39.11
CA PRO A 207 -11.04 38.03 38.63
C PRO A 207 -10.06 38.19 39.80
N ASP A 208 -8.83 37.72 39.61
CA ASP A 208 -7.68 37.75 40.55
C ASP A 208 -7.54 36.59 41.56
N SER A 209 -8.38 35.56 41.52
CA SER A 209 -8.08 34.34 42.27
C SER A 209 -7.00 33.52 41.55
N PRO A 210 -5.91 33.10 42.23
CA PRO A 210 -4.91 32.23 41.61
C PRO A 210 -5.54 30.93 41.14
N LEU A 211 -5.40 30.62 39.85
CA LEU A 211 -5.84 29.33 39.30
C LEU A 211 -4.99 28.21 39.92
N GLU A 212 -5.66 27.18 40.44
CA GLU A 212 -4.97 25.99 40.93
C GLU A 212 -4.11 25.37 39.81
N PRO A 213 -2.87 24.97 40.09
CA PRO A 213 -2.04 24.31 39.09
C PRO A 213 -2.68 22.99 38.68
N ILE A 214 -2.66 22.71 37.37
CA ILE A 214 -3.18 21.46 36.81
C ILE A 214 -2.30 20.30 37.30
N LEU A 215 -2.77 19.63 38.36
CA LEU A 215 -2.14 18.42 38.91
C LEU A 215 -2.53 17.22 38.04
N VAL A 216 -1.77 16.99 36.98
CA VAL A 216 -1.89 15.73 36.24
C VAL A 216 -1.15 14.64 37.00
N PRO A 217 -1.78 13.49 37.31
CA PRO A 217 -1.08 12.34 37.83
C PRO A 217 0.11 12.06 36.92
N GLN A 218 1.33 12.06 37.47
CA GLN A 218 2.55 11.81 36.72
C GLN A 218 2.48 10.38 36.17
N ALA A 219 1.89 10.22 34.98
CA ALA A 219 1.65 8.92 34.40
C ALA A 219 3.02 8.27 34.10
N ALA A 220 3.22 7.08 34.66
CA ALA A 220 4.50 6.44 34.85
C ALA A 220 5.38 6.39 33.57
N GLY A 221 6.63 6.86 33.72
CA GLY A 221 7.80 6.39 32.97
C GLY A 221 8.00 6.94 31.53
N PRO A 222 9.27 7.00 31.06
CA PRO A 222 9.60 7.42 29.70
C PRO A 222 8.92 6.53 28.66
N THR A 223 8.57 7.12 27.52
CA THR A 223 8.04 6.42 26.35
C THR A 223 8.92 5.21 26.01
N GLY A 224 8.31 4.03 25.95
CA GLY A 224 9.04 2.82 25.58
C GLY A 224 9.67 2.97 24.18
N PRO A 225 10.77 2.27 23.86
CA PRO A 225 11.41 2.37 22.55
C PRO A 225 10.43 2.06 21.39
N VAL A 226 9.48 1.16 21.61
CA VAL A 226 8.42 0.82 20.66
C VAL A 226 7.45 1.98 20.46
N GLU A 227 7.03 2.67 21.52
CA GLU A 227 6.13 3.83 21.44
C GLU A 227 6.77 4.98 20.66
N ARG A 228 8.06 5.26 20.89
CA ARG A 228 8.81 6.27 20.12
C ARG A 228 8.90 5.90 18.64
N LEU A 229 9.20 4.63 18.34
CA LEU A 229 9.27 4.15 16.97
C LEU A 229 7.91 4.28 16.29
N MET A 230 6.83 3.85 16.95
CA MET A 230 5.48 3.94 16.39
C MET A 230 5.00 5.38 16.23
N ALA A 231 5.32 6.27 17.17
CA ALA A 231 5.08 7.70 17.00
C ALA A 231 5.82 8.27 15.77
N HIS A 232 7.08 7.86 15.55
CA HIS A 232 7.85 8.28 14.39
C HIS A 232 7.31 7.71 13.07
N VAL A 233 6.93 6.42 13.04
CA VAL A 233 6.30 5.78 11.88
C VAL A 233 4.99 6.50 11.51
N ARG A 234 4.15 6.82 12.50
CA ARG A 234 2.90 7.56 12.29
C ARG A 234 3.15 8.96 11.73
N ALA A 235 4.13 9.69 12.29
CA ALA A 235 4.52 11.00 11.78
C ALA A 235 4.99 10.92 10.32
N ILE A 236 5.79 9.91 9.96
CA ILE A 236 6.21 9.67 8.57
C ILE A 236 5.00 9.33 7.69
N GLN A 237 4.11 8.43 8.13
CA GLN A 237 2.92 8.05 7.36
C GLN A 237 2.00 9.25 7.08
N LYS A 238 1.74 10.08 8.10
CA LYS A 238 0.97 11.30 7.96
C LYS A 238 1.62 12.28 6.99
N GLU A 239 2.91 12.53 7.15
CA GLU A 239 3.67 13.44 6.28
C GLU A 239 3.67 12.94 4.82
N LEU A 240 3.83 11.63 4.61
CA LEU A 240 3.73 11.03 3.28
C LEU A 240 2.33 11.23 2.67
N ASN A 241 1.27 11.00 3.44
CA ASN A 241 -0.11 11.20 2.95
C ASN A 241 -0.40 12.66 2.61
N ILE A 242 0.05 13.61 3.44
CA ILE A 242 -0.09 15.04 3.15
C ILE A 242 0.66 15.42 1.87
N ARG A 243 1.90 14.94 1.71
CA ARG A 243 2.70 15.20 0.50
C ARG A 243 2.08 14.58 -0.74
N LEU A 244 1.53 13.37 -0.66
CA LEU A 244 0.85 12.71 -1.78
C LEU A 244 -0.37 13.52 -2.25
N ASN A 245 -1.16 14.04 -1.32
CA ASN A 245 -2.29 14.93 -1.64
C ASN A 245 -1.80 16.27 -2.22
N GLY A 246 -0.72 16.84 -1.66
CA GLY A 246 -0.09 18.04 -2.22
C GLY A 246 0.37 17.86 -3.67
N PHE A 247 1.01 16.73 -4.00
CA PHE A 247 1.37 16.38 -5.38
C PHE A 247 0.15 16.29 -6.29
N ALA A 248 -0.97 15.74 -5.81
CA ALA A 248 -2.19 15.63 -6.58
C ALA A 248 -2.77 17.01 -6.91
N THR A 249 -2.88 17.89 -5.92
CA THR A 249 -3.37 19.26 -6.09
C THR A 249 -2.47 20.05 -7.03
N GLU A 250 -1.15 19.96 -6.89
CA GLU A 250 -0.22 20.67 -7.79
C GLU A 250 -0.35 20.20 -9.25
N ILE A 251 -0.59 18.90 -9.49
CA ILE A 251 -0.88 18.39 -10.84
C ILE A 251 -2.23 18.89 -11.37
N LYS A 252 -3.24 19.10 -10.51
CA LYS A 252 -4.53 19.69 -10.92
C LYS A 252 -4.36 21.16 -11.31
N ASP A 253 -3.65 21.94 -10.50
CA ASP A 253 -3.49 23.38 -10.69
C ASP A 253 -2.49 23.73 -11.81
N ASN A 254 -1.41 22.95 -11.93
CA ASN A 254 -0.43 23.08 -13.00
C ASN A 254 -0.15 21.72 -13.67
N PRO A 255 -0.99 21.30 -14.63
CA PRO A 255 -0.91 19.96 -15.25
C PRO A 255 0.42 19.61 -15.88
N LEU A 256 1.22 20.60 -16.31
CA LEU A 256 2.53 20.38 -16.92
C LEU A 256 3.69 20.82 -16.01
N GLY A 257 3.40 21.05 -14.73
CA GLY A 257 4.35 21.51 -13.73
C GLY A 257 5.37 20.47 -13.25
N PRO A 258 6.26 20.85 -12.32
CA PRO A 258 7.29 19.98 -11.76
C PRO A 258 6.75 18.73 -11.06
N ALA A 259 5.57 18.83 -10.44
CA ALA A 259 4.90 17.71 -9.79
C ALA A 259 4.62 16.54 -10.74
N LEU A 260 4.10 16.81 -11.95
CA LEU A 260 3.86 15.77 -12.95
C LEU A 260 5.18 15.09 -13.33
N TRP A 261 6.21 15.86 -13.67
CA TRP A 261 7.50 15.30 -14.08
C TRP A 261 8.16 14.47 -12.99
N THR A 262 8.02 14.88 -11.73
CA THR A 262 8.48 14.12 -10.57
C THR A 262 7.71 12.80 -10.46
N PHE A 263 6.38 12.83 -10.60
CA PHE A 263 5.54 11.65 -10.60
C PHE A 263 5.88 10.67 -11.74
N LEU A 264 6.10 11.18 -12.96
CA LEU A 264 6.52 10.38 -14.10
C LEU A 264 7.93 9.80 -13.90
N ALA A 265 8.88 10.57 -13.38
CA ALA A 265 10.24 10.12 -13.10
C ALA A 265 10.26 9.01 -12.03
N LEU A 266 9.49 9.19 -10.95
CA LEU A 266 9.33 8.14 -9.93
C LEU A 266 8.66 6.89 -10.51
N SER A 267 7.67 7.05 -11.39
CA SER A 267 7.02 5.93 -12.08
C SER A 267 7.97 5.20 -13.02
N PHE A 268 8.87 5.91 -13.71
CA PHE A 268 9.94 5.32 -14.51
C PHE A 268 10.89 4.49 -13.65
N VAL A 269 11.40 5.07 -12.56
CA VAL A 269 12.31 4.40 -11.63
C VAL A 269 11.65 3.19 -11.01
N TYR A 270 10.39 3.32 -10.60
CA TYR A 270 9.57 2.20 -10.14
C TYR A 270 9.48 1.11 -11.21
N GLY A 271 9.22 1.45 -12.47
CA GLY A 271 9.22 0.50 -13.59
C GLY A 271 10.55 -0.24 -13.74
N VAL A 272 11.68 0.47 -13.68
CA VAL A 272 13.02 -0.12 -13.74
C VAL A 272 13.22 -1.14 -12.62
N VAL A 273 12.97 -0.73 -11.37
CA VAL A 273 13.16 -1.56 -10.16
C VAL A 273 12.19 -2.74 -10.13
N HIS A 274 10.91 -2.50 -10.46
CA HIS A 274 9.87 -3.52 -10.51
C HIS A 274 10.24 -4.64 -11.51
N ALA A 275 10.78 -4.26 -12.66
CA ALA A 275 11.26 -5.23 -13.63
C ALA A 275 12.52 -5.99 -13.20
N VAL A 276 13.25 -5.60 -12.15
CA VAL A 276 14.40 -6.39 -11.65
C VAL A 276 13.94 -7.66 -10.92
N GLY A 277 12.80 -7.60 -10.22
CA GLY A 277 12.28 -8.74 -9.43
C GLY A 277 11.92 -9.95 -10.29
N PRO A 278 11.83 -11.17 -9.73
CA PRO A 278 11.50 -12.38 -10.51
C PRO A 278 10.15 -12.22 -11.23
N GLY A 279 10.08 -12.56 -12.52
CA GLY A 279 8.85 -12.38 -13.29
C GLY A 279 8.83 -13.12 -14.64
N HIS A 280 7.63 -13.53 -15.04
CA HIS A 280 7.39 -14.38 -16.21
C HIS A 280 7.99 -13.83 -17.51
N GLY A 281 7.83 -12.53 -17.79
CA GLY A 281 8.34 -11.91 -19.01
C GLY A 281 9.85 -12.05 -19.19
N LYS A 282 10.62 -11.93 -18.10
CA LYS A 282 12.08 -12.10 -18.14
C LYS A 282 12.48 -13.54 -18.38
N THR A 283 11.84 -14.48 -17.70
CA THR A 283 12.09 -15.91 -17.90
C THR A 283 11.79 -16.33 -19.34
N VAL A 284 10.69 -15.83 -19.92
CA VAL A 284 10.32 -16.08 -21.32
C VAL A 284 11.36 -15.50 -22.27
N VAL A 285 11.76 -14.25 -22.11
CA VAL A 285 12.78 -13.59 -22.94
C VAL A 285 14.11 -14.34 -22.86
N CYS A 286 14.60 -14.63 -21.67
CA CYS A 286 15.86 -15.35 -21.49
C CYS A 286 15.81 -16.76 -22.09
N SER A 287 14.73 -17.52 -21.83
CA SER A 287 14.55 -18.87 -22.38
C SER A 287 14.44 -18.85 -23.91
N TYR A 288 13.75 -17.85 -24.47
CA TYR A 288 13.57 -17.71 -25.91
C TYR A 288 14.92 -17.48 -26.61
N PHE A 289 15.73 -16.52 -26.15
CA PHE A 289 17.02 -16.20 -26.77
C PHE A 289 18.16 -17.16 -26.41
N LEU A 290 18.03 -17.96 -25.35
CA LEU A 290 18.95 -19.09 -25.13
C LEU A 290 18.67 -20.23 -26.12
N SER A 291 17.41 -20.46 -26.46
CA SER A 291 16.98 -21.60 -27.30
C SER A 291 16.96 -21.25 -28.80
N ASN A 292 16.69 -19.99 -29.15
CA ASN A 292 16.56 -19.53 -30.52
C ASN A 292 17.67 -18.53 -30.87
N PRO A 293 18.27 -18.59 -32.07
CA PRO A 293 19.15 -17.52 -32.53
C PRO A 293 18.37 -16.21 -32.67
N GLY A 294 18.94 -15.12 -32.17
CA GLY A 294 18.31 -13.81 -32.22
C GLY A 294 19.33 -12.68 -32.14
N SER A 295 18.95 -11.51 -32.65
CA SER A 295 19.76 -10.29 -32.59
C SER A 295 19.43 -9.47 -31.34
N PHE A 296 20.31 -8.53 -30.99
CA PHE A 296 20.03 -7.55 -29.94
C PHE A 296 18.76 -6.73 -30.23
N LEU A 297 18.47 -6.44 -31.51
CA LEU A 297 17.25 -5.73 -31.90
C LEU A 297 16.00 -6.57 -31.63
N SER A 298 16.01 -7.86 -32.00
CA SER A 298 14.91 -8.77 -31.67
C SER A 298 14.70 -8.87 -30.16
N GLY A 299 15.78 -8.85 -29.37
CA GLY A 299 15.73 -8.80 -27.91
C GLY A 299 15.07 -7.53 -27.35
N ALA A 300 15.43 -6.38 -27.89
CA ALA A 300 14.84 -5.10 -27.51
C ALA A 300 13.35 -5.01 -27.88
N ILE A 301 12.98 -5.47 -29.08
CA ILE A 301 11.59 -5.52 -29.53
C ILE A 301 10.78 -6.45 -28.63
N MET A 302 11.29 -7.63 -28.31
CA MET A 302 10.61 -8.58 -27.42
C MET A 302 10.40 -8.00 -26.02
N GLY A 303 11.45 -7.42 -25.42
CA GLY A 303 11.39 -6.83 -24.09
C GLY A 303 10.34 -5.73 -24.00
N ASN A 304 10.40 -4.75 -24.89
CA ASN A 304 9.44 -3.64 -24.91
C ASN A 304 8.03 -4.11 -25.27
N ALA A 305 7.85 -4.99 -26.26
CA ALA A 305 6.51 -5.46 -26.63
C ALA A 305 5.83 -6.20 -25.46
N ILE A 306 6.57 -7.02 -24.70
CA ILE A 306 6.04 -7.67 -23.50
C ILE A 306 5.61 -6.62 -22.48
N THR A 307 6.47 -5.66 -22.15
CA THR A 307 6.21 -4.70 -21.07
C THR A 307 5.06 -3.77 -21.41
N PHE A 308 5.00 -3.26 -22.65
CA PHE A 308 3.90 -2.39 -23.08
C PHE A 308 2.56 -3.13 -23.08
N VAL A 309 2.49 -4.37 -23.60
CA VAL A 309 1.25 -5.16 -23.55
C VAL A 309 0.85 -5.48 -22.09
N HIS A 310 1.82 -5.78 -21.22
CA HIS A 310 1.63 -6.03 -19.78
C HIS A 310 1.04 -4.86 -19.01
N THR A 311 1.49 -3.63 -19.30
CA THR A 311 0.90 -2.41 -18.74
C THR A 311 -0.40 -2.02 -19.41
N ALA A 312 -0.53 -2.18 -20.72
CA ALA A 312 -1.73 -1.84 -21.45
C ALA A 312 -2.89 -2.74 -21.05
N SER A 313 -2.66 -4.04 -20.86
CA SER A 313 -3.68 -4.98 -20.38
C SER A 313 -4.20 -4.59 -18.99
N ALA A 314 -3.32 -4.17 -18.08
CA ALA A 314 -3.71 -3.64 -16.78
C ALA A 314 -4.52 -2.33 -16.90
N ALA A 315 -4.08 -1.40 -17.75
CA ALA A 315 -4.78 -0.14 -17.97
C ALA A 315 -6.19 -0.35 -18.55
N VAL A 316 -6.32 -1.25 -19.52
CA VAL A 316 -7.62 -1.64 -20.08
C VAL A 316 -8.49 -2.33 -19.03
N ALA A 317 -7.93 -3.26 -18.25
CA ALA A 317 -8.69 -3.96 -17.22
C ALA A 317 -9.22 -3.01 -16.14
N VAL A 318 -8.38 -2.10 -15.63
CA VAL A 318 -8.78 -1.11 -14.62
C VAL A 318 -9.73 -0.06 -15.20
N GLY A 319 -9.46 0.44 -16.41
CA GLY A 319 -10.36 1.38 -17.08
C GLY A 319 -11.74 0.77 -17.36
N ALA A 320 -11.79 -0.49 -17.81
CA ALA A 320 -13.05 -1.21 -18.00
C ALA A 320 -13.77 -1.42 -16.66
N ALA A 321 -13.04 -1.83 -15.60
CA ALA A 321 -13.61 -1.96 -14.27
C ALA A 321 -14.20 -0.63 -13.77
N TYR A 322 -13.49 0.48 -13.95
CA TYR A 322 -13.97 1.82 -13.58
C TYR A 322 -15.26 2.21 -14.33
N LEU A 323 -15.36 1.89 -15.62
CA LEU A 323 -16.56 2.19 -16.42
C LEU A 323 -17.75 1.26 -16.13
N LEU A 324 -17.48 0.00 -15.79
CA LEU A 324 -18.52 -1.02 -15.57
C LEU A 324 -19.04 -1.04 -14.12
N PHE A 325 -18.16 -0.78 -13.14
CA PHE A 325 -18.51 -0.73 -11.73
C PHE A 325 -18.73 0.73 -11.31
N SER A 326 -19.94 1.22 -11.50
CA SER A 326 -20.42 2.52 -10.98
C SER A 326 -20.50 2.58 -9.44
N SER A 327 -19.98 1.57 -8.73
CA SER A 327 -20.10 1.36 -7.27
C SER A 327 -18.81 1.65 -6.47
N GLY A 328 -17.82 2.33 -7.05
CA GLY A 328 -16.60 2.72 -6.34
C GLY A 328 -15.64 1.58 -5.96
N MET A 329 -14.63 1.90 -5.14
CA MET A 329 -13.48 1.01 -4.82
C MET A 329 -13.86 -0.30 -4.08
N GLY A 330 -15.04 -0.37 -3.46
CA GLY A 330 -15.47 -1.52 -2.64
C GLY A 330 -15.65 -2.82 -3.44
N GLY A 331 -16.17 -2.74 -4.67
CA GLY A 331 -16.34 -3.92 -5.54
C GLY A 331 -15.01 -4.51 -6.04
N PHE A 332 -14.02 -3.66 -6.29
CA PHE A 332 -12.67 -4.08 -6.70
C PHE A 332 -11.93 -4.80 -5.56
N GLN A 333 -12.07 -4.33 -4.32
CA GLN A 333 -11.50 -5.00 -3.15
C GLN A 333 -12.11 -6.39 -2.92
N ALA A 334 -13.42 -6.56 -3.09
CA ALA A 334 -14.08 -7.86 -2.95
C ALA A 334 -13.57 -8.87 -4.00
N ALA A 335 -13.40 -8.45 -5.26
CA ALA A 335 -12.84 -9.29 -6.32
C ALA A 335 -11.35 -9.63 -6.07
N SER A 336 -10.55 -8.65 -5.63
CA SER A 336 -9.13 -8.85 -5.32
C SER A 336 -8.92 -9.85 -4.18
N ARG A 337 -9.75 -9.78 -3.13
CA ARG A 337 -9.68 -10.72 -1.98
C ARG A 337 -9.88 -12.18 -2.37
N ALA A 338 -10.66 -12.46 -3.42
CA ALA A 338 -10.85 -13.83 -3.93
C ALA A 338 -9.75 -14.23 -4.95
N LEU A 339 -9.29 -13.29 -5.78
CA LEU A 339 -8.32 -13.55 -6.83
C LEU A 339 -6.88 -13.72 -6.30
N GLN A 340 -6.51 -13.04 -5.22
CA GLN A 340 -5.17 -13.12 -4.62
C GLN A 340 -4.84 -14.54 -4.12
N PRO A 341 -5.65 -15.15 -3.23
CA PRO A 341 -5.36 -16.50 -2.72
C PRO A 341 -5.31 -17.54 -3.84
N ALA A 342 -6.22 -17.43 -4.81
CA ALA A 342 -6.25 -18.33 -5.98
C ALA A 342 -4.95 -18.23 -6.81
N SER A 343 -4.46 -17.01 -7.03
CA SER A 343 -3.21 -16.77 -7.77
C SER A 343 -1.98 -17.29 -7.01
N TYR A 344 -1.92 -17.08 -5.69
CA TYR A 344 -0.84 -17.59 -4.85
C TYR A 344 -0.83 -19.12 -4.75
N ALA A 345 -2.00 -19.75 -4.63
CA ALA A 345 -2.13 -21.19 -4.68
C ALA A 345 -1.64 -21.76 -6.02
N LEU A 346 -2.02 -21.15 -7.13
CA LEU A 346 -1.59 -21.59 -8.46
C LEU A 346 -0.07 -21.44 -8.64
N LEU A 347 0.53 -20.36 -8.13
CA LEU A 347 1.99 -20.17 -8.14
C LEU A 347 2.70 -21.22 -7.29
N ALA A 348 2.18 -21.53 -6.10
CA ALA A 348 2.72 -22.57 -5.22
C ALA A 348 2.68 -23.96 -5.90
N LEU A 349 1.53 -24.32 -6.49
CA LEU A 349 1.36 -25.57 -7.23
C LEU A 349 2.29 -25.68 -8.43
N MET A 350 2.48 -24.60 -9.19
CA MET A 350 3.43 -24.55 -10.31
C MET A 350 4.87 -24.77 -9.84
N GLY A 351 5.29 -24.11 -8.75
CA GLY A 351 6.61 -24.30 -8.17
C GLY A 351 6.84 -25.75 -7.71
N LEU A 352 5.86 -26.34 -7.03
CA LEU A 352 5.90 -27.74 -6.59
C LEU A 352 5.99 -28.70 -7.78
N PHE A 353 5.19 -28.47 -8.82
CA PHE A 353 5.21 -29.28 -10.04
C PHE A 353 6.56 -29.22 -10.74
N LEU A 354 7.14 -28.03 -10.92
CA LEU A 354 8.45 -27.86 -11.55
C LEU A 354 9.57 -28.52 -10.73
N THR A 355 9.48 -28.46 -9.39
CA THR A 355 10.43 -29.10 -8.48
C THR A 355 10.32 -30.63 -8.58
N ALA A 356 9.10 -31.18 -8.56
CA ALA A 356 8.87 -32.61 -8.71
C ALA A 356 9.35 -33.12 -10.07
N LYS A 357 9.07 -32.38 -11.15
CA LYS A 357 9.52 -32.72 -12.50
C LYS A 357 11.04 -32.73 -12.62
N THR A 358 11.73 -31.70 -12.13
CA THR A 358 13.20 -31.65 -12.17
C THR A 358 13.84 -32.78 -11.35
N LEU A 359 13.32 -33.08 -10.16
CA LEU A 359 13.78 -34.22 -9.36
C LEU A 359 13.56 -35.55 -10.08
N PHE A 360 12.43 -35.72 -10.77
CA PHE A 360 12.12 -36.91 -11.54
C PHE A 360 13.05 -37.07 -12.75
N ASP A 361 13.31 -35.99 -13.48
CA ASP A 361 14.22 -35.98 -14.63
C ASP A 361 15.69 -36.26 -14.20
N LEU A 362 16.11 -35.78 -13.01
CA LEU A 362 17.38 -36.18 -12.40
C LEU A 362 17.42 -37.67 -12.07
N SER A 363 16.33 -38.21 -11.50
CA SER A 363 16.26 -39.61 -11.09
C SER A 363 16.33 -40.59 -12.26
N ARG A 364 15.89 -40.16 -13.46
CA ARG A 364 15.89 -40.94 -14.70
C ARG A 364 17.19 -40.88 -15.52
N GLY A 365 18.24 -40.23 -15.00
CA GLY A 365 19.59 -40.31 -15.59
C GLY A 365 20.06 -39.06 -16.34
N GLY A 366 19.36 -37.92 -16.23
CA GLY A 366 19.90 -36.62 -16.65
C GLY A 366 18.86 -35.67 -17.22
N LEU A 367 19.06 -34.36 -16.98
CA LEU A 367 18.22 -33.26 -17.52
C LEU A 367 18.45 -32.98 -19.01
N VAL A 368 19.50 -33.55 -19.59
CA VAL A 368 19.82 -33.45 -21.01
C VAL A 368 19.75 -34.86 -21.58
N ALA A 369 18.54 -35.40 -21.71
CA ALA A 369 18.33 -36.47 -22.67
C ALA A 369 18.63 -35.88 -24.05
N GLU A 370 19.53 -36.52 -24.81
CA GLU A 370 19.75 -36.27 -26.23
C GLU A 370 18.41 -36.37 -26.96
N THR A 371 17.64 -35.28 -26.98
CA THR A 371 16.57 -35.14 -27.95
C THR A 371 17.23 -34.47 -29.13
N SER A 372 17.86 -35.29 -29.97
CA SER A 372 18.28 -34.93 -31.32
C SER A 372 17.04 -34.62 -32.15
N CYS A 373 16.38 -33.50 -31.87
CA CYS A 373 15.48 -32.89 -32.83
C CYS A 373 16.37 -32.20 -33.86
N HIS A 374 16.51 -32.82 -35.03
CA HIS A 374 16.88 -32.13 -36.26
C HIS A 374 15.82 -31.06 -36.51
N ILE A 375 16.05 -29.85 -36.00
CA ILE A 375 15.36 -28.67 -36.51
C ILE A 375 16.20 -28.20 -37.68
N ASP A 376 15.62 -28.32 -38.86
CA ASP A 376 16.19 -27.83 -40.11
C ASP A 376 16.45 -26.32 -39.99
N HIS A 377 17.72 -25.94 -39.77
CA HIS A 377 18.15 -24.56 -39.54
C HIS A 377 18.18 -23.73 -40.85
N GLN A 378 17.80 -24.30 -41.99
CA GLN A 378 17.95 -23.66 -43.30
C GLN A 378 16.72 -22.91 -43.84
N ALA A 379 15.57 -22.97 -43.18
CA ALA A 379 14.43 -22.16 -43.58
C ALA A 379 14.03 -21.24 -42.43
N LEU A 380 14.44 -19.97 -42.46
CA LEU A 380 13.70 -18.80 -41.93
C LEU A 380 14.57 -17.54 -42.11
N GLY A 381 14.24 -16.75 -43.13
CA GLY A 381 14.76 -15.39 -43.26
C GLY A 381 14.34 -14.50 -42.10
N ASP A 382 15.03 -13.38 -41.94
CA ASP A 382 14.93 -12.40 -40.83
C ASP A 382 13.47 -11.96 -40.50
N THR A 383 12.58 -11.94 -41.49
CA THR A 383 11.17 -11.53 -41.36
C THR A 383 10.27 -12.54 -40.62
N GLY A 384 10.61 -13.83 -40.63
CA GLY A 384 9.88 -14.86 -39.88
C GLY A 384 10.14 -14.80 -38.37
N ASN A 385 11.28 -14.23 -37.96
CA ASN A 385 11.70 -14.13 -36.57
C ASN A 385 10.91 -13.04 -35.82
N ILE A 386 10.68 -11.88 -36.45
CA ILE A 386 10.00 -10.75 -35.80
C ILE A 386 8.53 -11.04 -35.48
N ARG A 387 7.80 -11.70 -36.39
CA ARG A 387 6.39 -12.06 -36.17
C ARG A 387 6.24 -13.03 -35.00
N ARG A 388 7.15 -14.00 -34.88
CA ARG A 388 7.17 -14.96 -33.78
C ARG A 388 7.49 -14.26 -32.46
N VAL A 389 8.50 -13.38 -32.46
CA VAL A 389 8.83 -12.53 -31.30
C VAL A 389 7.62 -11.73 -30.84
N LEU A 390 6.93 -11.03 -31.74
CA LEU A 390 5.75 -10.23 -31.41
C LEU A 390 4.59 -11.09 -30.89
N MET A 391 4.32 -12.25 -31.48
CA MET A 391 3.26 -13.15 -31.02
C MET A 391 3.53 -13.68 -29.61
N VAL A 392 4.75 -14.14 -29.35
CA VAL A 392 5.16 -14.59 -28.01
C VAL A 392 5.08 -13.42 -27.02
N SER A 393 5.50 -12.23 -27.44
CA SER A 393 5.47 -11.03 -26.61
C SER A 393 4.04 -10.65 -26.21
N PHE A 394 3.12 -10.67 -27.18
CA PHE A 394 1.72 -10.35 -26.96
C PHE A 394 1.07 -11.32 -25.96
N VAL A 395 1.21 -12.64 -26.18
CA VAL A 395 0.63 -13.65 -25.28
C VAL A 395 1.21 -13.53 -23.87
N THR A 396 2.52 -13.34 -23.76
CA THR A 396 3.20 -13.19 -22.45
C THR A 396 2.79 -11.90 -21.74
N GLY A 397 2.58 -10.82 -22.50
CA GLY A 397 2.17 -9.52 -21.97
C GLY A 397 0.69 -9.41 -21.62
N LEU A 398 -0.19 -10.34 -22.01
CA LEU A 398 -1.62 -10.23 -21.68
C LEU A 398 -1.93 -10.32 -20.18
N ILE A 399 -1.01 -10.85 -19.39
CA ILE A 399 -1.14 -10.88 -17.93
C ILE A 399 -1.09 -9.43 -17.41
N PRO A 400 -2.06 -8.93 -16.65
CA PRO A 400 -2.04 -7.55 -16.16
C PRO A 400 -1.06 -7.37 -15.00
N CYS A 401 -0.37 -6.22 -14.97
CA CYS A 401 0.49 -5.79 -13.87
C CYS A 401 -0.32 -5.27 -12.65
N PRO A 402 -0.19 -5.88 -11.46
CA PRO A 402 -0.81 -5.34 -10.25
C PRO A 402 -0.28 -3.95 -9.89
N GLY A 403 1.00 -3.67 -10.14
CA GLY A 403 1.61 -2.36 -9.88
C GLY A 403 0.98 -1.24 -10.72
N ALA A 404 0.73 -1.51 -12.01
CA ALA A 404 0.01 -0.57 -12.87
C ALA A 404 -1.42 -0.33 -12.39
N ALA A 405 -2.08 -1.38 -11.90
CA ALA A 405 -3.44 -1.27 -11.38
C ALA A 405 -3.52 -0.39 -10.13
N VAL A 406 -2.55 -0.50 -9.21
CA VAL A 406 -2.47 0.35 -8.01
C VAL A 406 -2.27 1.81 -8.38
N ILE A 407 -1.33 2.11 -9.29
CA ILE A 407 -1.08 3.47 -9.76
C ILE A 407 -2.36 4.07 -10.37
N LEU A 408 -3.03 3.32 -11.25
CA LEU A 408 -4.26 3.78 -11.89
C LEU A 408 -5.42 3.95 -10.90
N ALA A 409 -5.62 3.01 -9.99
CA ALA A 409 -6.67 3.10 -8.98
C ALA A 409 -6.48 4.33 -8.08
N PHE A 410 -5.23 4.59 -7.65
CA PHE A 410 -4.89 5.77 -6.87
C PHE A 410 -5.11 7.07 -7.66
N SER A 411 -4.65 7.12 -8.91
CA SER A 411 -4.88 8.27 -9.79
C SER A 411 -6.36 8.51 -10.08
N ILE A 412 -7.17 7.45 -10.20
CA ILE A 412 -8.63 7.57 -10.32
C ILE A 412 -9.23 8.18 -9.06
N GLY A 413 -8.83 7.70 -7.87
CA GLY A 413 -9.27 8.26 -6.59
C GLY A 413 -9.06 9.78 -6.56
N LEU A 414 -7.86 10.22 -6.92
CA LEU A 414 -7.49 11.64 -6.94
C LEU A 414 -8.06 12.45 -8.12
N ASN A 415 -8.92 11.89 -8.98
CA ASN A 415 -9.42 12.51 -10.21
C ASN A 415 -8.32 12.91 -11.21
N LEU A 416 -7.22 12.17 -11.23
CA LEU A 416 -6.03 12.38 -12.08
C LEU A 416 -5.79 11.20 -13.04
N PHE A 417 -6.87 10.64 -13.60
CA PHE A 417 -6.78 9.43 -14.44
C PHE A 417 -5.80 9.57 -15.61
N TRP A 418 -5.76 10.73 -16.28
CA TRP A 418 -4.85 10.99 -17.39
C TRP A 418 -3.37 10.95 -16.95
N ALA A 419 -3.06 11.47 -15.76
CA ALA A 419 -1.70 11.47 -15.21
C ALA A 419 -1.29 10.05 -14.83
N GLY A 420 -2.23 9.26 -14.30
CA GLY A 420 -2.04 7.83 -14.06
C GLY A 420 -1.74 7.06 -15.36
N LEU A 421 -2.47 7.34 -16.44
CA LEU A 421 -2.21 6.71 -17.74
C LEU A 421 -0.83 7.07 -18.30
N ALA A 422 -0.43 8.34 -18.19
CA ALA A 422 0.90 8.79 -18.57
C ALA A 422 1.99 8.11 -17.72
N ALA A 423 1.79 7.99 -16.41
CA ALA A 423 2.68 7.28 -15.50
C ALA A 423 2.83 5.80 -15.86
N VAL A 424 1.75 5.12 -16.24
CA VAL A 424 1.79 3.72 -16.69
C VAL A 424 2.60 3.56 -17.97
N VAL A 425 2.49 4.49 -18.93
CA VAL A 425 3.30 4.48 -20.16
C VAL A 425 4.79 4.67 -19.83
N VAL A 426 5.11 5.63 -18.95
CA VAL A 426 6.49 5.89 -18.54
C VAL A 426 7.07 4.72 -17.73
N MET A 427 6.27 4.10 -16.87
CA MET A 427 6.62 2.88 -16.15
C MET A 427 6.87 1.71 -17.11
N ALA A 428 6.07 1.57 -18.18
CA ALA A 428 6.28 0.57 -19.22
C ALA A 428 7.63 0.72 -19.93
N ALA A 429 8.07 1.96 -20.16
CA ALA A 429 9.39 2.27 -20.72
C ALA A 429 10.51 1.89 -19.74
N GLY A 430 10.36 2.18 -18.45
CA GLY A 430 11.31 1.75 -17.41
C GLY A 430 11.44 0.22 -17.33
N MET A 431 10.31 -0.49 -17.35
CA MET A 431 10.33 -1.96 -17.43
C MET A 431 10.93 -2.47 -18.74
N GLY A 432 10.64 -1.81 -19.86
CA GLY A 432 11.14 -2.13 -21.20
C GLY A 432 12.67 -2.05 -21.26
N LEU A 433 13.26 -1.06 -20.61
CA LEU A 433 14.71 -0.92 -20.46
C LEU A 433 15.31 -2.14 -19.74
N THR A 434 14.81 -2.47 -18.55
CA THR A 434 15.35 -3.58 -17.75
C THR A 434 15.17 -4.92 -18.49
N THR A 435 14.00 -5.19 -19.08
CA THR A 435 13.76 -6.44 -19.83
C THR A 435 14.62 -6.56 -21.09
N THR A 436 14.88 -5.45 -21.78
CA THR A 436 15.82 -5.40 -22.91
C THR A 436 17.24 -5.76 -22.48
N LEU A 437 17.69 -5.26 -21.33
CA LEU A 437 19.01 -5.62 -20.78
C LEU A 437 19.11 -7.12 -20.50
N PHE A 438 18.06 -7.74 -19.93
CA PHE A 438 18.01 -9.20 -19.75
C PHE A 438 17.99 -9.96 -21.09
N ALA A 439 17.30 -9.43 -22.10
CA ALA A 439 17.30 -10.01 -23.45
C ALA A 439 18.71 -10.01 -24.06
N TRP A 440 19.39 -8.87 -23.99
CA TRP A 440 20.76 -8.72 -24.49
C TRP A 440 21.75 -9.62 -23.74
N ALA A 441 21.62 -9.71 -22.42
CA ALA A 441 22.40 -10.62 -21.61
C ALA A 441 22.18 -12.08 -22.05
N ALA A 442 20.94 -12.50 -22.33
CA ALA A 442 20.64 -13.84 -22.81
C ALA A 442 21.21 -14.12 -24.22
N VAL A 443 21.10 -13.15 -25.14
CA VAL A 443 21.68 -13.23 -26.49
C VAL A 443 23.20 -13.37 -26.42
N ALA A 444 23.87 -12.58 -25.58
CA ALA A 444 25.32 -12.65 -25.37
C ALA A 444 25.74 -13.96 -24.69
N ALA A 445 24.98 -14.39 -23.67
CA ALA A 445 25.26 -15.61 -22.91
C ALA A 445 25.13 -16.88 -23.76
N ARG A 446 24.25 -16.89 -24.78
CA ARG A 446 24.06 -18.06 -25.66
C ARG A 446 25.38 -18.58 -26.25
N GLY A 447 26.23 -17.69 -26.75
CA GLY A 447 27.53 -18.06 -27.33
C GLY A 447 28.47 -18.69 -26.31
N LEU A 448 28.47 -18.19 -25.06
CA LEU A 448 29.22 -18.76 -23.95
C LEU A 448 28.68 -20.12 -23.53
N THR A 449 27.35 -20.24 -23.40
CA THR A 449 26.65 -21.49 -23.06
C THR A 449 26.97 -22.59 -24.04
N LEU A 450 26.95 -22.31 -25.34
CA LEU A 450 27.30 -23.29 -26.39
C LEU A 450 28.77 -23.71 -26.32
N ARG A 451 29.69 -22.77 -26.06
CA ARG A 451 31.13 -23.07 -25.88
C ARG A 451 31.41 -23.89 -24.61
N MET A 452 30.71 -23.61 -23.51
CA MET A 452 30.88 -24.33 -22.25
C MET A 452 30.26 -25.73 -22.28
N SER A 453 29.10 -25.89 -22.93
CA SER A 453 28.45 -27.19 -23.13
C SER A 453 29.37 -28.18 -23.87
N GLY A 454 30.08 -27.71 -24.90
CA GLY A 454 31.04 -28.54 -25.65
C GLY A 454 32.33 -28.91 -24.92
N ARG A 455 32.71 -28.19 -23.84
CA ARG A 455 33.99 -28.38 -23.15
C ARG A 455 33.92 -29.28 -21.92
N ASN A 456 32.79 -29.27 -21.18
CA ASN A 456 32.59 -30.14 -20.03
C ASN A 456 31.09 -30.39 -19.73
N VAL A 457 30.49 -31.34 -20.44
CA VAL A 457 29.07 -31.73 -20.35
C VAL A 457 28.64 -32.06 -18.90
N ARG A 458 29.54 -32.64 -18.10
CA ARG A 458 29.25 -33.00 -16.70
C ARG A 458 29.05 -31.78 -15.80
N LEU A 459 29.97 -30.81 -15.88
CA LEU A 459 29.88 -29.58 -15.10
C LEU A 459 28.65 -28.76 -15.50
N PHE A 460 28.37 -28.70 -16.81
CA PHE A 460 27.19 -28.00 -17.34
C PHE A 460 25.89 -28.60 -16.79
N ASN A 461 25.74 -29.92 -16.81
CA ASN A 461 24.55 -30.60 -16.29
C ASN A 461 24.36 -30.38 -14.78
N ILE A 462 25.44 -30.38 -13.98
CA ILE A 462 25.36 -30.12 -12.54
C ILE A 462 24.92 -28.68 -12.27
N VAL A 463 25.53 -27.70 -12.96
CA VAL A 463 25.19 -26.28 -12.79
C VAL A 463 23.74 -26.01 -13.20
N TYR A 464 23.31 -26.55 -14.34
CA TYR A 464 21.93 -26.41 -14.83
C TYR A 464 20.92 -27.05 -13.87
N ALA A 465 21.19 -28.28 -13.40
CA ALA A 465 20.35 -28.97 -12.42
C ALA A 465 20.19 -28.17 -11.13
N THR A 466 21.30 -27.64 -10.62
CA THR A 466 21.32 -26.86 -9.37
C THR A 466 20.50 -25.58 -9.52
N LEU A 467 20.70 -24.84 -10.62
CA LEU A 467 19.96 -23.61 -10.89
C LEU A 467 18.45 -23.87 -11.10
N ALA A 468 18.09 -24.94 -11.82
CA ALA A 468 16.70 -25.29 -12.08
C ALA A 468 15.95 -25.67 -10.80
N ILE A 469 16.56 -26.51 -9.94
CA ILE A 469 15.97 -26.91 -8.66
C ILE A 469 15.86 -25.71 -7.71
N CYS A 470 16.91 -24.90 -7.58
CA CYS A 470 16.88 -23.69 -6.75
C CYS A 470 15.79 -22.72 -7.20
N GLY A 471 15.63 -22.49 -8.51
CA GLY A 471 14.59 -21.63 -9.05
C GLY A 471 13.18 -22.17 -8.78
N ALA A 472 12.94 -23.46 -9.06
CA ALA A 472 11.63 -24.09 -8.85
C ALA A 472 11.24 -24.12 -7.36
N ALA A 473 12.19 -24.44 -6.47
CA ALA A 473 11.98 -24.43 -5.02
C ALA A 473 11.69 -23.02 -4.50
N SER A 474 12.40 -22.00 -4.99
CA SER A 474 12.16 -20.60 -4.60
C SER A 474 10.74 -20.14 -4.96
N ILE A 475 10.25 -20.50 -6.15
CA ILE A 475 8.87 -20.19 -6.57
C ILE A 475 7.85 -20.90 -5.67
N ALA A 476 8.10 -22.18 -5.36
CA ALA A 476 7.21 -22.96 -4.50
C ALA A 476 7.11 -22.36 -3.09
N VAL A 477 8.25 -22.01 -2.48
CA VAL A 477 8.30 -21.41 -1.14
C VAL A 477 7.61 -20.04 -1.14
N LEU A 478 7.96 -19.16 -2.08
CA LEU A 478 7.37 -17.82 -2.14
C LEU A 478 5.86 -17.87 -2.36
N GLY A 479 5.39 -18.72 -3.28
CA GLY A 479 3.95 -18.92 -3.52
C GLY A 479 3.22 -19.44 -2.29
N THR A 480 3.83 -20.40 -1.56
CA THR A 480 3.24 -20.96 -0.33
C THR A 480 3.20 -19.92 0.79
N ALA A 481 4.26 -19.14 0.98
CA ALA A 481 4.31 -18.08 1.98
C ALA A 481 3.24 -17.01 1.72
N MET A 482 3.10 -16.57 0.46
CA MET A 482 2.07 -15.59 0.08
C MET A 482 0.65 -16.15 0.25
N PHE A 483 0.42 -17.43 -0.05
CA PHE A 483 -0.87 -18.08 0.14
C PHE A 483 -1.25 -18.19 1.62
N VAL A 484 -0.33 -18.67 2.47
CA VAL A 484 -0.54 -18.78 3.93
C VAL A 484 -0.79 -17.41 4.56
N SER A 485 -0.09 -16.36 4.10
CA SER A 485 -0.33 -14.99 4.56
C SER A 485 -1.68 -14.42 4.10
N SER A 486 -2.32 -14.99 3.08
CA SER A 486 -3.58 -14.49 2.51
C SER A 486 -4.84 -15.12 3.12
N ILE A 487 -4.67 -16.14 3.97
CA ILE A 487 -5.73 -16.85 4.72
C ILE A 487 -5.67 -16.40 6.19
#